data_AF-A0A959LR05-F1
#
_entry.id   AF-A0A959LR05-F1
#
_cell.length_a   1.000
_cell.length_b   1.000
_cell.length_c   1.000
_cell.angle_alpha   90.00
_cell.angle_beta   90.00
_cell.angle_gamma   90.00
#
_symmetry.space_group_name_H-M   'P 1'
#
loop_
_entity.id
_entity.type
_entity.pdbx_description
1 polymer ?
#
loop_
_entity_poly.entity_id
_entity_poly.type
_entity_poly.pdbx_seq_one_letter_code
_entity_poly.pdbx_strand_id
1 'polypeptide(L)'
;MKDYNAIFKHILHPFLRITACIVIGLMAARWIFTINSSIININEEAWLFTLTPILSLILVSVFLWKRLNILTFDRSGNKIIIIIACVATVTIVSWKMQFALKYLSGKVHVVETIEEIDLNSPWIFYRINNFNVTTDSIAFIADYRYSGKHNHLLNLKYNAALPFVTNLYDHSGNSAKIWCGITFIEQTGSDGYRGPDNLNEKFNNFIKECHQYITIRDFSKYTYFEKVIDRLDIKKYNSAIRTRIGYQSDASYLILEPVKKSLYQRGVENLIWGMFLLFVGIVIIFAVLVNGKYDEEEHIRQLSGKGE
;
A
#
# COMPACT_ATOMS: atom_id res chain seq x y z
N MET A 1 10.97 27.22 -29.23
CA MET A 1 10.14 27.79 -28.14
C MET A 1 8.63 27.69 -28.41
N LYS A 2 8.15 27.97 -29.64
CA LYS A 2 6.73 27.77 -30.02
C LYS A 2 6.25 26.32 -29.87
N ASP A 3 7.07 25.35 -30.29
CA ASP A 3 6.71 23.93 -30.24
C ASP A 3 6.52 23.39 -28.82
N TYR A 4 7.36 23.82 -27.88
CA TYR A 4 7.26 23.39 -26.47
C TYR A 4 5.99 23.90 -25.79
N ASN A 5 5.56 25.13 -26.11
CA ASN A 5 4.32 25.68 -25.56
C ASN A 5 3.09 24.96 -26.13
N ALA A 6 3.15 24.56 -27.42
CA ALA A 6 2.11 23.73 -28.03
C ALA A 6 2.03 22.35 -27.36
N ILE A 7 3.16 21.66 -27.18
CA ILE A 7 3.22 20.35 -26.52
C ILE A 7 2.67 20.42 -25.08
N PHE A 8 3.08 21.44 -24.32
CA PHE A 8 2.59 21.67 -22.95
C PHE A 8 1.06 21.85 -22.90
N LYS A 9 0.52 22.70 -23.78
CA LYS A 9 -0.92 23.01 -23.83
C LYS A 9 -1.76 21.84 -24.36
N HIS A 10 -1.26 21.10 -25.35
CA HIS A 10 -2.02 20.04 -26.02
C HIS A 10 -2.00 18.69 -25.29
N ILE A 11 -0.98 18.41 -24.47
CA ILE A 11 -0.82 17.09 -23.83
C ILE A 11 -0.76 17.19 -22.32
N LEU A 12 0.13 18.03 -21.76
CA LEU A 12 0.32 18.06 -20.31
C LEU A 12 -0.93 18.58 -19.59
N HIS A 13 -1.54 19.65 -20.08
CA HIS A 13 -2.74 20.20 -19.47
C HIS A 13 -3.94 19.22 -19.49
N PRO A 14 -4.25 18.53 -20.61
CA PRO A 14 -5.21 17.43 -20.60
C PRO A 14 -4.82 16.29 -19.67
N PHE A 15 -3.55 15.89 -19.61
CA PHE A 15 -3.08 14.84 -18.70
C PHE A 15 -3.35 15.20 -17.22
N LEU A 16 -3.05 16.44 -16.82
CA LEU A 16 -3.32 16.91 -15.45
C LEU A 16 -4.81 16.90 -15.12
N ARG A 17 -5.66 17.33 -16.07
CA ARG A 17 -7.12 17.26 -15.90
C ARG A 17 -7.61 15.82 -15.75
N ILE A 18 -7.16 14.91 -16.61
CA ILE A 18 -7.51 13.48 -16.54
C ILE A 18 -7.07 12.90 -15.20
N THR A 19 -5.83 13.19 -14.79
CA THR A 19 -5.28 12.72 -13.51
C THR A 19 -6.13 13.22 -12.34
N ALA A 20 -6.44 14.52 -12.29
CA ALA A 20 -7.28 15.09 -11.25
C ALA A 20 -8.68 14.46 -11.25
N CYS A 21 -9.31 14.29 -12.42
CA CYS A 21 -10.61 13.64 -12.54
C CYS A 21 -10.59 12.19 -12.04
N ILE A 22 -9.57 11.40 -12.38
CA ILE A 22 -9.46 10.00 -11.94
C ILE A 22 -9.23 9.93 -10.44
N VAL A 23 -8.28 10.71 -9.92
CA VAL A 23 -7.94 10.71 -8.49
C VAL A 23 -9.14 11.15 -7.66
N ILE A 24 -9.73 12.30 -7.97
CA ILE A 24 -10.89 12.84 -7.24
C ILE A 24 -12.09 11.91 -7.40
N GLY A 25 -12.35 11.42 -8.62
CA GLY A 25 -13.45 10.50 -8.90
C GLY A 25 -13.35 9.20 -8.11
N LEU A 26 -12.16 8.58 -8.07
CA LEU A 26 -11.92 7.37 -7.28
C LEU A 26 -12.02 7.64 -5.78
N MET A 27 -11.52 8.78 -5.29
CA MET A 27 -11.65 9.15 -3.87
C MET A 27 -13.12 9.35 -3.49
N ALA A 28 -13.87 10.10 -4.30
CA ALA A 28 -15.29 10.33 -4.10
C ALA A 28 -16.08 9.02 -4.16
N ALA A 29 -15.80 8.14 -5.13
CA ALA A 29 -16.43 6.83 -5.24
C ALA A 29 -16.18 5.98 -3.98
N ARG A 30 -14.93 5.85 -3.53
CA ARG A 30 -14.62 5.09 -2.31
C ARG A 30 -15.28 5.71 -1.08
N TRP A 31 -15.27 7.03 -0.98
CA TRP A 31 -15.90 7.73 0.13
C TRP A 31 -17.41 7.48 0.16
N ILE A 32 -18.12 7.60 -0.97
CA ILE A 32 -19.57 7.38 -1.07
C ILE A 32 -19.92 5.91 -0.84
N PHE A 33 -19.32 4.99 -1.60
CA PHE A 33 -19.77 3.60 -1.65
C PHE A 33 -19.28 2.74 -0.48
N THR A 34 -18.11 3.05 0.09
CA THR A 34 -17.47 2.22 1.12
C THR A 34 -17.43 2.91 2.47
N ILE A 35 -16.94 4.15 2.55
CA ILE A 35 -16.70 4.82 3.85
C ILE A 35 -18.00 5.38 4.46
N ASN A 36 -18.80 6.09 3.68
CA ASN A 36 -19.97 6.81 4.18
C ASN A 36 -21.21 5.92 4.24
N SER A 37 -21.51 5.21 3.15
CA SER A 37 -22.77 4.48 3.04
C SER A 37 -22.64 2.97 3.28
N SER A 38 -21.42 2.44 3.39
CA SER A 38 -21.11 1.01 3.56
C SER A 38 -21.91 0.07 2.64
N ILE A 39 -22.35 0.56 1.48
CA ILE A 39 -23.21 -0.17 0.52
C ILE A 39 -22.42 -1.32 -0.11
N ILE A 40 -21.13 -1.10 -0.36
CA ILE A 40 -20.25 -2.08 -1.02
C ILE A 40 -19.02 -2.36 -0.17
N ASN A 41 -18.89 -3.60 0.28
CA ASN A 41 -17.71 -4.10 0.99
C ASN A 41 -16.65 -4.59 -0.01
N ILE A 42 -16.05 -3.66 -0.75
CA ILE A 42 -14.90 -3.95 -1.61
C ILE A 42 -13.64 -3.95 -0.76
N ASN A 43 -12.89 -5.05 -0.77
CA ASN A 43 -11.62 -5.15 -0.06
C ASN A 43 -10.63 -4.09 -0.53
N GLU A 44 -9.75 -3.62 0.36
CA GLU A 44 -8.74 -2.60 0.09
C GLU A 44 -7.81 -3.02 -1.08
N GLU A 45 -7.48 -4.31 -1.15
CA GLU A 45 -6.70 -4.89 -2.26
C GLU A 45 -7.35 -4.68 -3.63
N ALA A 46 -8.69 -4.81 -3.73
CA ALA A 46 -9.40 -4.67 -4.99
C ALA A 46 -9.44 -3.21 -5.46
N TRP A 47 -9.60 -2.26 -4.53
CA TRP A 47 -9.50 -0.82 -4.84
C TRP A 47 -8.12 -0.46 -5.39
N LEU A 48 -7.06 -0.93 -4.72
CA LEU A 48 -5.69 -0.56 -5.03
C LEU A 48 -5.14 -1.34 -6.22
N PHE A 49 -5.16 -2.66 -6.21
CA PHE A 49 -4.45 -3.47 -7.20
C PHE A 49 -5.27 -3.81 -8.45
N THR A 50 -6.59 -3.65 -8.43
CA THR A 50 -7.45 -4.01 -9.57
C THR A 50 -8.15 -2.80 -10.17
N LEU A 51 -8.96 -2.10 -9.38
CA LEU A 51 -9.80 -1.03 -9.92
C LEU A 51 -8.97 0.17 -10.38
N THR A 52 -8.04 0.64 -9.54
CA THR A 52 -7.23 1.82 -9.83
C THR A 52 -6.38 1.67 -11.10
N PRO A 53 -5.60 0.57 -11.30
CA PRO A 53 -4.75 0.42 -12.47
C PRO A 53 -5.56 0.20 -13.75
N ILE A 54 -6.65 -0.59 -13.70
CA ILE A 54 -7.50 -0.84 -14.88
C ILE A 54 -8.18 0.47 -15.31
N LEU A 55 -8.75 1.22 -14.37
CA LEU A 55 -9.42 2.48 -14.69
C LEU A 55 -8.42 3.52 -15.24
N SER A 56 -7.22 3.59 -14.64
CA SER A 56 -6.14 4.44 -15.12
C SER A 56 -5.72 4.06 -16.54
N LEU A 57 -5.55 2.76 -16.83
CA LEU A 57 -5.20 2.27 -18.16
C LEU A 57 -6.25 2.67 -19.20
N ILE A 58 -7.53 2.41 -18.93
CA ILE A 58 -8.62 2.71 -19.87
C ILE A 58 -8.73 4.22 -20.12
N LEU A 59 -8.87 5.02 -19.06
CA LEU A 59 -9.11 6.46 -19.22
C LEU A 59 -7.90 7.19 -19.79
N VAL A 60 -6.69 6.90 -19.31
CA VAL A 60 -5.49 7.54 -19.86
C VAL A 60 -5.30 7.15 -21.33
N SER A 61 -5.49 5.88 -21.69
CA SER A 61 -5.33 5.43 -23.07
C SER A 61 -6.37 6.08 -23.98
N VAL A 62 -7.66 6.01 -23.67
CA VAL A 62 -8.71 6.56 -24.53
C VAL A 62 -8.55 8.07 -24.76
N PHE A 63 -8.27 8.83 -23.70
CA PHE A 63 -8.22 10.30 -23.79
C PHE A 63 -6.87 10.86 -24.28
N LEU A 64 -5.73 10.22 -23.96
CA LEU A 64 -4.43 10.68 -24.42
C LEU A 64 -3.99 10.07 -25.74
N TRP A 65 -4.44 8.87 -26.13
CA TRP A 65 -4.03 8.23 -27.39
C TRP A 65 -4.32 9.12 -28.59
N LYS A 66 -5.54 9.67 -28.67
CA LYS A 66 -5.93 10.59 -29.75
C LYS A 66 -5.01 11.82 -29.81
N ARG A 67 -4.62 12.36 -28.65
CA ARG A 67 -3.77 13.56 -28.56
C ARG A 67 -2.30 13.27 -28.87
N LEU A 68 -1.81 12.08 -28.54
CA LEU A 68 -0.45 11.64 -28.86
C LEU A 68 -0.29 11.28 -30.34
N ASN A 69 -1.37 10.98 -31.06
CA ASN A 69 -1.30 10.79 -32.51
C ASN A 69 -0.85 12.05 -33.26
N ILE A 70 -1.13 13.23 -32.71
CA ILE A 70 -0.71 14.55 -33.24
C ILE A 70 0.80 14.78 -33.12
N LEU A 71 1.49 14.02 -32.26
CA LEU A 71 2.94 14.08 -32.17
C LEU A 71 3.58 13.03 -33.06
N THR A 72 4.55 13.45 -33.85
CA THR A 72 5.46 12.56 -34.57
C THR A 72 6.72 12.35 -33.73
N PHE A 73 7.10 11.09 -33.57
CA PHE A 73 8.32 10.70 -32.89
C PHE A 73 9.17 9.92 -33.88
N ASP A 74 10.49 10.15 -33.87
CA ASP A 74 11.43 9.43 -34.74
C ASP A 74 11.44 7.90 -34.45
N ARG A 75 10.95 7.48 -33.27
CA ARG A 75 10.76 6.06 -32.90
C ARG A 75 9.30 5.75 -32.57
N SER A 76 8.76 4.72 -33.22
CA SER A 76 7.38 4.24 -33.05
C SER A 76 7.01 3.86 -31.61
N GLY A 77 7.99 3.37 -30.82
CA GLY A 77 7.78 2.96 -29.42
C GLY A 77 7.59 4.09 -28.41
N ASN A 78 7.92 5.34 -28.76
CA ASN A 78 7.91 6.45 -27.80
C ASN A 78 6.49 6.78 -27.30
N LYS A 79 5.46 6.65 -28.15
CA LYS A 79 4.06 6.91 -27.76
C LYS A 79 3.57 5.93 -26.69
N ILE A 80 3.89 4.65 -26.86
CA ILE A 80 3.52 3.59 -25.89
C ILE A 80 4.24 3.82 -24.55
N ILE A 81 5.52 4.19 -24.59
CA ILE A 81 6.29 4.51 -23.38
C ILE A 81 5.66 5.69 -22.61
N ILE A 82 5.24 6.74 -23.32
CA ILE A 82 4.55 7.90 -22.70
C ILE A 82 3.25 7.46 -22.03
N ILE A 83 2.43 6.63 -22.70
CA ILE A 83 1.17 6.15 -22.12
C ILE A 83 1.43 5.31 -20.89
N ILE A 84 2.39 4.38 -20.93
CA ILE A 84 2.75 3.57 -19.76
C ILE A 84 3.22 4.47 -18.60
N ALA A 85 4.04 5.48 -18.87
CA ALA A 85 4.48 6.44 -17.86
C ALA A 85 3.30 7.25 -17.26
N CYS A 86 2.36 7.70 -18.09
CA CYS A 86 1.15 8.37 -17.64
C CYS A 86 0.28 7.44 -16.77
N VAL A 87 0.01 6.21 -17.22
CA VAL A 87 -0.79 5.22 -16.47
C VAL A 87 -0.14 4.89 -15.13
N ALA A 88 1.18 4.66 -15.12
CA ALA A 88 1.93 4.38 -13.90
C ALA A 88 1.86 5.56 -12.93
N THR A 89 2.06 6.79 -13.42
CA THR A 89 1.97 8.01 -12.60
C THR A 89 0.57 8.15 -11.98
N VAL A 90 -0.49 8.06 -12.78
CA VAL A 90 -1.88 8.18 -12.29
C VAL A 90 -2.19 7.09 -11.28
N THR A 91 -1.76 5.86 -11.51
CA THR A 91 -1.99 4.72 -10.62
C THR A 91 -1.32 4.93 -9.27
N ILE A 92 -0.03 5.27 -9.26
CA ILE A 92 0.76 5.45 -8.05
C ILE A 92 0.25 6.64 -7.22
N VAL A 93 -0.07 7.76 -7.87
CA VAL A 93 -0.66 8.93 -7.21
C VAL A 93 -2.01 8.57 -6.60
N SER A 94 -2.86 7.88 -7.37
CA SER A 94 -4.16 7.41 -6.88
C SER A 94 -4.02 6.50 -5.67
N TRP A 95 -3.07 5.55 -5.65
CA TRP A 95 -2.83 4.72 -4.46
C TRP A 95 -2.52 5.53 -3.21
N LYS A 96 -1.63 6.51 -3.32
CA LYS A 96 -1.29 7.38 -2.18
C LYS A 96 -2.46 8.22 -1.72
N MET A 97 -3.26 8.75 -2.65
CA MET A 97 -4.47 9.51 -2.33
C MET A 97 -5.56 8.63 -1.68
N GLN A 98 -5.67 7.37 -2.09
CA GLN A 98 -6.54 6.38 -1.49
C GLN A 98 -6.11 6.03 -0.06
N PHE A 99 -4.81 5.89 0.21
CA PHE A 99 -4.29 5.73 1.58
C PHE A 99 -4.52 6.97 2.43
N ALA A 100 -4.28 8.16 1.87
CA ALA A 100 -4.56 9.42 2.56
C ALA A 100 -6.03 9.50 2.99
N LEU A 101 -6.96 9.15 2.11
CA LEU A 101 -8.39 9.11 2.41
C LEU A 101 -8.71 8.13 3.55
N LYS A 102 -8.13 6.91 3.52
CA LYS A 102 -8.30 5.91 4.58
C LYS A 102 -7.93 6.47 5.97
N TYR A 103 -6.78 7.13 6.08
CA TYR A 103 -6.31 7.63 7.39
C TYR A 103 -7.01 8.94 7.80
N LEU A 104 -7.26 9.86 6.87
CA LEU A 104 -7.90 11.14 7.19
C LEU A 104 -9.39 11.01 7.52
N SER A 105 -10.08 10.08 6.87
CA SER A 105 -11.48 9.76 7.16
C SER A 105 -11.64 8.60 8.16
N GLY A 106 -10.53 8.04 8.63
CA GLY A 106 -10.51 6.91 9.56
C GLY A 106 -11.11 7.30 10.90
N LYS A 107 -12.29 6.76 11.22
CA LYS A 107 -12.88 6.91 12.54
C LYS A 107 -12.21 5.94 13.52
N VAL A 108 -11.87 6.44 14.70
CA VAL A 108 -11.26 5.65 15.78
C VAL A 108 -12.35 5.19 16.72
N HIS A 109 -12.40 3.88 16.97
CA HIS A 109 -13.23 3.30 18.02
C HIS A 109 -12.45 3.31 19.33
N VAL A 110 -12.95 4.01 20.34
CA VAL A 110 -12.33 4.09 21.67
C VAL A 110 -12.95 3.01 22.53
N VAL A 111 -12.11 2.14 23.10
CA VAL A 111 -12.50 1.08 24.03
C VAL A 111 -11.64 1.19 25.28
N GLU A 112 -12.21 0.85 26.43
CA GLU A 112 -11.47 0.90 27.69
C GLU A 112 -10.53 -0.31 27.81
N THR A 113 -11.02 -1.49 27.42
CA THR A 113 -10.26 -2.74 27.47
C THR A 113 -10.42 -3.57 26.19
N ILE A 114 -9.57 -4.59 26.02
CA ILE A 114 -9.55 -5.46 24.83
C ILE A 114 -10.84 -6.29 24.73
N GLU A 115 -11.47 -6.64 25.86
CA GLU A 115 -12.64 -7.51 25.91
C GLU A 115 -13.90 -6.86 25.31
N GLU A 116 -13.94 -5.53 25.22
CA GLU A 116 -15.03 -4.78 24.60
C GLU A 116 -15.02 -4.88 23.06
N ILE A 117 -13.92 -5.36 22.48
CA ILE A 117 -13.76 -5.47 21.03
C ILE A 117 -14.44 -6.75 20.53
N ASP A 118 -15.52 -6.60 19.78
CA ASP A 118 -16.11 -7.69 19.00
C ASP A 118 -15.15 -8.15 17.88
N LEU A 119 -14.98 -9.45 17.71
CA LEU A 119 -14.16 -10.05 16.64
C LEU A 119 -14.66 -9.67 15.25
N ASN A 120 -15.99 -9.53 15.10
CA ASN A 120 -16.63 -9.16 13.83
C ASN A 120 -16.80 -7.66 13.65
N SER A 121 -16.16 -6.87 14.50
CA SER A 121 -16.25 -5.42 14.50
C SER A 121 -15.84 -4.81 13.14
N PRO A 122 -16.64 -3.87 12.60
CA PRO A 122 -16.35 -3.20 11.33
C PRO A 122 -15.27 -2.10 11.45
N TRP A 123 -14.82 -1.81 12.68
CA TRP A 123 -13.84 -0.75 12.92
C TRP A 123 -12.44 -1.17 12.50
N ILE A 124 -11.71 -0.23 11.88
CA ILE A 124 -10.34 -0.43 11.42
C ILE A 124 -9.34 0.09 12.45
N PHE A 125 -9.65 1.22 13.08
CA PHE A 125 -8.76 1.88 14.02
C PHE A 125 -9.34 1.84 15.42
N TYR A 126 -8.52 1.41 16.37
CA TYR A 126 -8.88 1.32 17.78
C TYR A 126 -7.96 2.20 18.62
N ARG A 127 -8.53 2.82 19.64
CA ARG A 127 -7.80 3.38 20.77
C ARG A 127 -8.16 2.53 21.99
N ILE A 128 -7.16 1.86 22.54
CA ILE A 128 -7.33 0.96 23.68
C ILE A 128 -6.60 1.61 24.86
N ASN A 129 -7.33 1.91 25.94
CA ASN A 129 -6.75 2.61 27.09
C ASN A 129 -5.95 1.67 27.99
N ASN A 130 -6.52 0.51 28.31
CA ASN A 130 -5.90 -0.47 29.18
C ASN A 130 -5.77 -1.81 28.45
N PHE A 131 -4.53 -2.25 28.25
CA PHE A 131 -4.23 -3.55 27.66
C PHE A 131 -2.91 -4.08 28.20
N ASN A 132 -2.79 -5.40 28.23
CA ASN A 132 -1.53 -6.07 28.44
C ASN A 132 -1.24 -7.01 27.27
N VAL A 133 0.03 -7.12 26.90
CA VAL A 133 0.53 -8.04 25.88
C VAL A 133 1.61 -8.88 26.54
N THR A 134 1.49 -10.21 26.47
CA THR A 134 2.54 -11.09 26.98
C THR A 134 3.53 -11.48 25.89
N THR A 135 4.82 -11.46 26.24
CA THR A 135 5.92 -11.93 25.38
C THR A 135 6.24 -13.41 25.58
N ASP A 136 5.60 -14.08 26.53
CA ASP A 136 5.87 -15.50 26.86
C ASP A 136 5.32 -16.46 25.80
N SER A 137 4.32 -16.01 25.05
CA SER A 137 3.62 -16.79 24.02
C SER A 137 3.66 -16.13 22.64
N ILE A 138 4.84 -15.66 22.23
CA ILE A 138 5.05 -15.15 20.86
C ILE A 138 4.79 -16.27 19.84
N ALA A 139 3.79 -16.05 19.00
CA ALA A 139 3.56 -16.83 17.79
C ALA A 139 4.23 -16.12 16.63
N PHE A 140 5.07 -16.78 15.84
CA PHE A 140 5.73 -16.12 14.72
C PHE A 140 5.86 -16.99 13.48
N ILE A 141 6.02 -16.32 12.34
CA ILE A 141 6.43 -16.90 11.07
C ILE A 141 7.47 -15.98 10.44
N ALA A 142 8.59 -16.58 10.04
CA ALA A 142 9.67 -15.88 9.35
C ALA A 142 9.85 -16.48 7.95
N ASP A 143 10.00 -15.63 6.95
CA ASP A 143 10.34 -16.02 5.58
C ASP A 143 11.46 -15.15 5.01
N TYR A 144 12.23 -15.70 4.08
CA TYR A 144 13.22 -14.96 3.31
C TYR A 144 12.96 -15.10 1.81
N ARG A 145 13.29 -14.06 1.04
CA ARG A 145 13.14 -14.04 -0.42
C ARG A 145 14.24 -13.26 -1.09
N TYR A 146 14.75 -13.81 -2.18
CA TYR A 146 15.61 -13.07 -3.09
C TYR A 146 14.79 -12.18 -4.02
N SER A 147 15.29 -10.97 -4.30
CA SER A 147 14.65 -10.02 -5.21
C SER A 147 15.69 -9.14 -5.93
N GLY A 148 15.20 -8.24 -6.80
CA GLY A 148 16.05 -7.36 -7.60
C GLY A 148 16.65 -8.06 -8.83
N LYS A 149 17.28 -7.27 -9.71
CA LYS A 149 17.92 -7.79 -10.93
C LYS A 149 19.02 -8.80 -10.55
N HIS A 150 18.94 -10.02 -11.06
CA HIS A 150 19.84 -11.13 -10.69
C HIS A 150 19.82 -11.51 -9.21
N ASN A 151 18.70 -11.32 -8.50
CA ASN A 151 18.53 -11.76 -7.11
C ASN A 151 19.52 -11.16 -6.11
N HIS A 152 20.03 -9.95 -6.39
CA HIS A 152 21.06 -9.29 -5.58
C HIS A 152 20.58 -8.81 -4.21
N LEU A 153 19.27 -8.87 -3.92
CA LEU A 153 18.70 -8.45 -2.64
C LEU A 153 18.14 -9.66 -1.91
N LEU A 154 18.54 -9.82 -0.65
CA LEU A 154 17.93 -10.73 0.31
C LEU A 154 16.97 -9.94 1.19
N ASN A 155 15.69 -10.30 1.14
CA ASN A 155 14.66 -9.74 2.03
C ASN A 155 14.32 -10.76 3.09
N LEU A 156 14.35 -10.35 4.35
CA LEU A 156 13.93 -11.13 5.49
C LEU A 156 12.66 -10.49 6.06
N LYS A 157 11.63 -11.29 6.29
CA LYS A 157 10.38 -10.83 6.92
C LYS A 157 10.09 -11.72 8.13
N TYR A 158 9.76 -11.09 9.25
CA TYR A 158 9.36 -11.76 10.48
C TYR A 158 8.02 -11.16 10.93
N ASN A 159 6.98 -11.99 11.02
CA ASN A 159 5.66 -11.59 11.48
C ASN A 159 5.42 -12.30 12.82
N ALA A 160 5.30 -11.53 13.90
CA ALA A 160 4.94 -12.03 15.21
C ALA A 160 3.56 -11.56 15.62
N ALA A 161 2.81 -12.47 16.22
CA ALA A 161 1.58 -12.21 16.94
C ALA A 161 1.82 -12.48 18.43
N LEU A 162 1.46 -11.51 19.27
CA LEU A 162 1.50 -11.64 20.72
C LEU A 162 0.08 -11.62 21.28
N PRO A 163 -0.29 -12.48 22.21
CA PRO A 163 -1.65 -12.50 22.73
C PRO A 163 -1.87 -11.28 23.62
N PHE A 164 -3.00 -10.62 23.42
CA PHE A 164 -3.51 -9.68 24.40
C PHE A 164 -4.07 -10.47 25.59
N VAL A 165 -3.73 -10.03 26.81
CA VAL A 165 -4.15 -10.69 28.05
C VAL A 165 -4.82 -9.69 28.98
N THR A 166 -5.92 -10.10 29.59
CA THR A 166 -6.63 -9.29 30.60
C THR A 166 -5.85 -9.27 31.92
N ASN A 167 -5.17 -10.38 32.22
CA ASN A 167 -4.41 -10.56 33.46
C ASN A 167 -2.98 -11.03 33.15
N LEU A 168 -1.99 -10.34 33.71
CA LEU A 168 -0.56 -10.66 33.53
C LEU A 168 -0.17 -12.03 34.12
N TYR A 169 -1.00 -12.62 34.98
CA TYR A 169 -0.80 -13.97 35.51
C TYR A 169 -1.25 -15.09 34.53
N ASP A 170 -1.99 -14.78 33.47
CA ASP A 170 -2.26 -15.73 32.38
C ASP A 170 -1.10 -15.72 31.37
N HIS A 171 -0.05 -16.46 31.72
CA HIS A 171 1.15 -16.60 30.90
C HIS A 171 0.91 -17.45 29.64
N SER A 172 -0.21 -18.18 29.56
CA SER A 172 -0.42 -19.14 28.49
C SER A 172 -0.75 -18.44 27.17
N GLY A 173 -1.58 -17.39 27.20
CA GLY A 173 -2.06 -16.69 26.01
C GLY A 173 -2.86 -17.56 25.03
N ASN A 174 -3.10 -18.84 25.36
CA ASN A 174 -3.70 -19.84 24.47
C ASN A 174 -5.21 -19.62 24.28
N SER A 175 -5.85 -18.87 25.17
CA SER A 175 -7.27 -18.48 25.11
C SER A 175 -7.50 -17.16 24.36
N ALA A 176 -6.43 -16.45 23.99
CA ALA A 176 -6.54 -15.12 23.41
C ALA A 176 -7.19 -15.15 22.02
N LYS A 177 -8.26 -14.37 21.86
CA LYS A 177 -8.94 -14.20 20.56
C LYS A 177 -8.41 -13.00 19.78
N ILE A 178 -7.78 -12.05 20.49
CA ILE A 178 -7.23 -10.82 19.93
C ILE A 178 -5.72 -10.85 20.16
N TRP A 179 -4.96 -10.53 19.10
CA TRP A 179 -3.51 -10.61 19.08
C TRP A 179 -2.90 -9.29 18.60
N CYS A 180 -1.80 -8.88 19.23
CA CYS A 180 -0.96 -7.78 18.80
C CYS A 180 -0.02 -8.24 17.69
N GLY A 181 -0.22 -7.75 16.46
CA GLY A 181 0.62 -8.04 15.31
C GLY A 181 1.85 -7.12 15.26
N ILE A 182 3.01 -7.68 14.91
CA ILE A 182 4.24 -6.93 14.67
C ILE A 182 4.96 -7.54 13.49
N THR A 183 5.31 -6.69 12.53
CA THR A 183 6.11 -7.09 11.36
C THR A 183 7.47 -6.40 11.38
N PHE A 184 8.53 -7.19 11.16
CA PHE A 184 9.89 -6.71 10.89
C PHE A 184 10.28 -7.07 9.46
N ILE A 185 10.94 -6.14 8.78
CA ILE A 185 11.44 -6.31 7.43
C ILE A 185 12.89 -5.83 7.42
N GLU A 186 13.80 -6.69 6.98
CA GLU A 186 15.19 -6.33 6.71
C GLU A 186 15.50 -6.62 5.22
N GLN A 187 16.20 -5.70 4.56
CA GLN A 187 16.67 -5.87 3.20
C GLN A 187 18.19 -5.64 3.16
N THR A 188 18.93 -6.62 2.66
CA THR A 188 20.40 -6.57 2.52
C THR A 188 20.84 -7.09 1.16
N GLY A 189 22.09 -6.79 0.76
CA GLY A 189 22.70 -7.40 -0.41
C GLY A 189 22.87 -8.92 -0.25
N SER A 190 22.69 -9.68 -1.33
CA SER A 190 22.68 -11.15 -1.33
C SER A 190 24.06 -11.81 -1.43
N ASP A 191 25.09 -11.04 -1.80
CA ASP A 191 26.34 -11.61 -2.33
C ASP A 191 27.11 -12.46 -1.31
N GLY A 192 26.97 -12.16 0.00
CA GLY A 192 27.54 -12.96 1.08
C GLY A 192 26.69 -14.15 1.54
N TYR A 193 25.45 -14.27 1.06
CA TYR A 193 24.43 -15.17 1.62
C TYR A 193 23.92 -16.22 0.61
N ARG A 194 24.64 -16.44 -0.49
CA ARG A 194 24.24 -17.45 -1.50
C ARG A 194 24.51 -18.89 -1.06
N GLY A 195 25.44 -19.09 -0.11
CA GLY A 195 25.69 -20.39 0.52
C GLY A 195 24.66 -20.69 1.61
N PRO A 196 24.22 -21.95 1.78
CA PRO A 196 23.19 -22.32 2.74
C PRO A 196 23.59 -21.99 4.19
N ASP A 197 24.86 -22.15 4.55
CA ASP A 197 25.33 -21.91 5.93
C ASP A 197 25.27 -20.43 6.32
N ASN A 198 25.83 -19.55 5.49
CA ASN A 198 25.80 -18.10 5.71
C ASN A 198 24.36 -17.55 5.72
N LEU A 199 23.49 -18.11 4.87
CA LEU A 199 22.08 -17.73 4.83
C LEU A 199 21.36 -18.14 6.12
N ASN A 200 21.56 -19.38 6.56
CA ASN A 200 20.96 -19.89 7.79
C ASN A 200 21.45 -19.10 9.02
N GLU A 201 22.74 -18.76 9.08
CA GLU A 201 23.29 -17.92 10.14
C GLU A 201 22.64 -16.54 10.15
N LYS A 202 22.61 -15.85 8.99
CA LYS A 202 22.00 -14.52 8.87
C LYS A 202 20.51 -14.54 9.22
N PHE A 203 19.80 -15.57 8.76
CA PHE A 203 18.37 -15.72 9.03
C PHE A 203 18.08 -15.99 10.51
N ASN A 204 18.86 -16.86 11.16
CA ASN A 204 18.75 -17.15 12.58
C ASN A 204 19.10 -15.93 13.44
N ASN A 205 20.13 -15.17 13.06
CA ASN A 205 20.49 -13.93 13.73
C ASN A 205 19.36 -12.89 13.61
N PHE A 206 18.78 -12.71 12.42
CA PHE A 206 17.62 -11.84 12.22
C PHE A 206 16.43 -12.23 13.11
N ILE A 207 16.10 -13.53 13.18
CA ILE A 207 15.04 -14.05 14.06
C ILE A 207 15.35 -13.72 15.54
N LYS A 208 16.59 -13.96 15.97
CA LYS A 208 17.03 -13.70 17.35
C LYS A 208 16.93 -12.21 17.70
N GLU A 209 17.37 -11.33 16.81
CA GLU A 209 17.27 -9.87 16.97
C GLU A 209 15.81 -9.42 17.06
N CYS A 210 14.93 -9.95 16.20
CA CYS A 210 13.51 -9.65 16.24
C CYS A 210 12.89 -10.07 17.58
N HIS A 211 13.18 -11.28 18.05
CA HIS A 211 12.71 -11.77 19.35
C HIS A 211 13.19 -10.89 20.50
N GLN A 212 14.49 -10.59 20.55
CA GLN A 212 15.06 -9.73 21.59
C GLN A 212 14.40 -8.35 21.58
N TYR A 213 14.21 -7.76 20.40
CA TYR A 213 13.53 -6.47 20.25
C TYR A 213 12.10 -6.52 20.78
N ILE A 214 11.36 -7.61 20.53
CA ILE A 214 10.00 -7.78 21.06
C ILE A 214 10.02 -7.89 22.58
N THR A 215 10.91 -8.70 23.16
CA THR A 215 10.94 -8.97 24.61
C THR A 215 11.26 -7.73 25.44
N ILE A 216 12.14 -6.85 24.96
CA ILE A 216 12.50 -5.62 25.68
C ILE A 216 11.53 -4.46 25.42
N ARG A 217 10.58 -4.63 24.50
CA ARG A 217 9.70 -3.54 24.06
C ARG A 217 8.58 -3.33 25.07
N ASP A 218 8.46 -2.10 25.52
CA ASP A 218 7.30 -1.66 26.30
C ASP A 218 6.11 -1.38 25.39
N PHE A 219 5.13 -2.29 25.41
CA PHE A 219 3.90 -2.17 24.64
C PHE A 219 2.92 -1.17 25.23
N SER A 220 3.02 -0.80 26.50
CA SER A 220 2.09 0.16 27.14
C SER A 220 2.15 1.57 26.54
N LYS A 221 3.24 1.89 25.84
CA LYS A 221 3.44 3.17 25.15
C LYS A 221 2.57 3.37 23.91
N TYR A 222 1.94 2.31 23.40
CA TYR A 222 1.05 2.40 22.24
C TYR A 222 -0.37 2.69 22.70
N THR A 223 -1.02 3.66 22.04
CA THR A 223 -2.42 4.02 22.34
C THR A 223 -3.35 3.72 21.17
N TYR A 224 -2.80 3.61 19.97
CA TYR A 224 -3.54 3.38 18.73
C TYR A 224 -3.16 2.07 18.09
N PHE A 225 -4.18 1.36 17.61
CA PHE A 225 -4.05 0.08 16.94
C PHE A 225 -4.81 0.08 15.62
N GLU A 226 -4.24 -0.55 14.60
CA GLU A 226 -4.87 -0.76 13.30
C GLU A 226 -5.18 -2.25 13.13
N LYS A 227 -6.43 -2.59 12.82
CA LYS A 227 -6.83 -3.94 12.45
C LYS A 227 -6.13 -4.33 11.16
N VAL A 228 -5.52 -5.51 11.13
CA VAL A 228 -4.99 -6.09 9.90
C VAL A 228 -6.16 -6.53 9.03
N ILE A 229 -6.23 -6.00 7.81
CA ILE A 229 -7.30 -6.28 6.83
C ILE A 229 -6.74 -7.05 5.63
N ASP A 230 -5.44 -6.91 5.33
CA ASP A 230 -4.79 -7.61 4.23
C ASP A 230 -4.90 -9.12 4.41
N ARG A 231 -5.42 -9.80 3.37
CA ARG A 231 -5.75 -11.22 3.48
C ARG A 231 -4.50 -12.09 3.61
N LEU A 232 -3.40 -11.68 2.99
CA LEU A 232 -2.14 -12.40 3.04
C LEU A 232 -1.51 -12.28 4.42
N ASP A 233 -1.51 -11.07 5.00
CA ASP A 233 -0.96 -10.86 6.34
C ASP A 233 -1.83 -11.54 7.42
N ILE A 234 -3.17 -11.48 7.34
CA ILE A 234 -4.06 -12.25 8.23
C ILE A 234 -3.74 -13.75 8.17
N LYS A 235 -3.55 -14.31 6.97
CA LYS A 235 -3.20 -15.73 6.81
C LYS A 235 -1.87 -16.07 7.48
N LYS A 236 -0.85 -15.20 7.35
CA LYS A 236 0.45 -15.39 8.00
C LYS A 236 0.34 -15.39 9.51
N TYR A 237 -0.35 -14.41 10.09
CA TYR A 237 -0.58 -14.35 11.53
C TYR A 237 -1.39 -15.54 12.05
N ASN A 238 -2.50 -15.88 11.39
CA ASN A 238 -3.32 -17.03 11.77
C ASN A 238 -2.53 -18.34 11.71
N SER A 239 -1.66 -18.52 10.71
CA SER A 239 -0.78 -19.67 10.63
C SER A 239 0.19 -19.72 11.81
N ALA A 240 0.85 -18.59 12.12
CA ALA A 240 1.78 -18.51 13.25
C ALA A 240 1.09 -18.83 14.58
N ILE A 241 -0.09 -18.26 14.81
CA ILE A 241 -0.89 -18.48 16.03
C ILE A 241 -1.28 -19.95 16.15
N ARG A 242 -1.82 -20.55 15.08
CA ARG A 242 -2.24 -21.97 15.08
C ARG A 242 -1.09 -22.92 15.39
N THR A 243 0.10 -22.68 14.81
CA THR A 243 1.30 -23.48 15.10
C THR A 243 1.70 -23.37 16.58
N ARG A 244 1.56 -22.19 17.19
CA ARG A 244 1.90 -21.96 18.59
C ARG A 244 0.92 -22.62 19.57
N ILE A 245 -0.38 -22.45 19.36
CA ILE A 245 -1.42 -22.93 20.29
C ILE A 245 -1.75 -24.42 20.12
N GLY A 246 -1.27 -25.07 19.06
CA GLY A 246 -1.51 -26.49 18.79
C GLY A 246 -2.96 -26.86 18.44
N TYR A 247 -3.80 -25.87 18.15
CA TYR A 247 -5.24 -26.03 17.93
C TYR A 247 -5.62 -25.77 16.46
N GLN A 248 -6.22 -26.75 15.79
CA GLN A 248 -6.71 -26.64 14.40
C GLN A 248 -8.17 -26.13 14.32
N SER A 249 -8.59 -25.27 15.25
CA SER A 249 -9.90 -24.64 15.15
C SER A 249 -9.92 -23.63 14.00
N ASP A 250 -11.04 -23.58 13.28
CA ASP A 250 -11.38 -22.51 12.31
C ASP A 250 -11.59 -21.12 12.96
N ALA A 251 -11.20 -20.95 14.22
CA ALA A 251 -11.17 -19.68 14.91
C ALA A 251 -10.46 -18.61 14.06
N SER A 252 -11.20 -17.55 13.74
CA SER A 252 -10.67 -16.32 13.18
C SER A 252 -10.14 -15.46 14.34
N TYR A 253 -8.83 -15.19 14.35
CA TYR A 253 -8.23 -14.27 15.30
C TYR A 253 -8.37 -12.84 14.79
N LEU A 254 -8.54 -11.90 15.71
CA LEU A 254 -8.45 -10.47 15.40
C LEU A 254 -7.01 -10.01 15.64
N ILE A 255 -6.36 -9.49 14.60
CA ILE A 255 -4.98 -9.01 14.70
C ILE A 255 -4.98 -7.49 14.64
N LEU A 256 -4.37 -6.88 15.65
CA LEU A 256 -4.24 -5.44 15.81
C LEU A 256 -2.76 -5.05 15.83
N GLU A 257 -2.32 -4.18 14.93
CA GLU A 257 -0.95 -3.70 14.89
C GLU A 257 -0.81 -2.35 15.60
N PRO A 258 0.19 -2.17 16.48
CA PRO A 258 0.41 -0.92 17.19
C PRO A 258 0.90 0.16 16.24
N VAL A 259 0.25 1.33 16.27
CA VAL A 259 0.56 2.46 15.38
C VAL A 259 1.30 3.55 16.15
N LYS A 260 2.52 3.89 15.70
CA LYS A 260 3.33 4.98 16.29
C LYS A 260 2.86 6.38 15.91
N LYS A 261 2.45 6.56 14.65
CA LYS A 261 2.04 7.86 14.10
C LYS A 261 0.53 8.02 14.20
N SER A 262 0.05 9.22 14.48
CA SER A 262 -1.39 9.49 14.42
C SER A 262 -1.94 9.26 13.01
N LEU A 263 -3.24 8.97 12.91
CA LEU A 263 -3.91 8.81 11.61
C LEU A 263 -3.77 10.08 10.76
N TYR A 264 -3.89 11.25 11.37
CA TYR A 264 -3.70 12.53 10.69
C TYR A 264 -2.30 12.65 10.06
N GLN A 265 -1.24 12.35 10.82
CA GLN A 265 0.13 12.40 10.29
C GLN A 265 0.33 11.44 9.13
N ARG A 266 -0.18 10.20 9.20
CA ARG A 266 -0.11 9.23 8.10
C ARG A 266 -0.91 9.69 6.90
N GLY A 267 -2.07 10.29 7.12
CA GLY A 267 -2.90 10.88 6.08
C GLY A 267 -2.17 11.96 5.32
N VAL A 268 -1.63 12.96 6.03
CA VAL A 268 -0.85 14.07 5.45
C VAL A 268 0.41 13.57 4.76
N GLU A 269 1.15 12.64 5.35
CA GLU A 269 2.34 12.05 4.74
C GLU A 269 2.00 11.38 3.39
N ASN A 270 0.90 10.61 3.32
CA ASN A 270 0.46 10.01 2.07
C ASN A 270 0.00 11.06 1.04
N LEU A 271 -0.64 12.15 1.45
CA LEU A 271 -0.96 13.27 0.55
C LEU A 271 0.31 13.88 -0.04
N ILE A 272 1.29 14.21 0.80
CA ILE A 272 2.57 14.80 0.38
C ILE A 272 3.30 13.88 -0.58
N TRP A 273 3.39 12.58 -0.27
CA TRP A 273 3.99 11.60 -1.17
C TRP A 273 3.24 11.48 -2.49
N GLY A 274 1.90 11.52 -2.48
CA GLY A 274 1.10 11.55 -3.70
C GLY A 274 1.42 12.76 -4.58
N MET A 275 1.51 13.95 -3.99
CA MET A 275 1.86 15.19 -4.71
C MET A 275 3.30 15.15 -5.25
N PHE A 276 4.24 14.66 -4.45
CA PHE A 276 5.63 14.49 -4.87
C PHE A 276 5.76 13.54 -6.06
N LEU A 277 5.07 12.39 -6.02
CA LEU A 277 5.09 11.40 -7.11
C LEU A 277 4.41 11.93 -8.37
N LEU A 278 3.37 12.75 -8.24
CA LEU A 278 2.76 13.46 -9.37
C LEU A 278 3.78 14.40 -10.03
N PHE A 279 4.50 15.20 -9.23
CA PHE A 279 5.54 16.09 -9.74
C PHE A 279 6.65 15.32 -10.49
N VAL A 280 7.16 14.24 -9.90
CA VAL A 280 8.17 13.37 -10.54
C VAL A 280 7.64 12.80 -11.85
N GLY A 281 6.40 12.29 -11.87
CA GLY A 281 5.78 11.77 -13.08
C GLY A 281 5.65 12.81 -14.19
N ILE A 282 5.23 14.04 -13.85
CA ILE A 282 5.16 15.17 -14.79
C ILE A 282 6.54 15.47 -15.40
N VAL A 283 7.60 15.50 -14.58
CA VAL A 283 8.97 15.75 -15.06
C VAL A 283 9.42 14.66 -16.05
N ILE A 284 9.16 13.39 -15.73
CA ILE A 284 9.50 12.27 -16.62
C ILE A 284 8.73 12.37 -17.94
N ILE A 285 7.41 12.59 -17.88
CA ILE A 285 6.56 12.71 -19.08
C ILE A 285 7.03 13.89 -19.93
N PHE A 286 7.31 15.04 -19.32
CA PHE A 286 7.80 16.23 -20.01
C PHE A 286 9.14 15.98 -20.70
N ALA A 287 10.09 15.32 -20.03
CA ALA A 287 11.39 14.98 -20.60
C ALA A 287 11.26 14.10 -21.86
N VAL A 288 10.31 13.17 -21.88
CA VAL A 288 10.06 12.34 -23.07
C VAL A 288 9.35 13.13 -24.18
N LEU A 289 8.42 14.01 -23.82
CA LEU A 289 7.67 14.84 -24.76
C LEU A 289 8.54 15.88 -25.50
N VAL A 290 9.61 16.37 -24.87
CA VAL A 290 10.57 17.30 -25.49
C VAL A 290 11.22 16.72 -26.75
N ASN A 291 11.28 15.38 -26.86
CA ASN A 291 11.81 14.69 -28.04
C ASN A 291 10.76 14.47 -29.15
N GLY A 292 9.49 14.87 -28.94
CA GLY A 292 8.43 14.78 -29.93
C GLY A 292 8.37 16.02 -30.82
N LYS A 293 8.12 15.82 -32.12
CA LYS A 293 7.83 16.91 -33.06
C LYS A 293 6.31 17.07 -33.18
N TYR A 294 5.85 18.30 -33.28
CA TYR A 294 4.43 18.61 -33.44
C TYR A 294 4.04 18.51 -34.91
N ASP A 295 3.00 17.74 -35.22
CA ASP A 295 2.46 17.59 -36.58
C ASP A 295 1.21 18.48 -36.74
N GLU A 296 1.37 19.57 -37.49
CA GLU A 296 0.32 20.56 -37.69
C GLU A 296 -0.78 20.07 -38.65
N GLU A 297 -0.46 19.16 -39.58
CA GLU A 297 -1.41 18.58 -40.53
C GLU A 297 -2.35 17.58 -39.84
N GLU A 298 -1.79 16.72 -38.98
CA GLU A 298 -2.58 15.76 -38.21
C GLU A 298 -3.50 16.46 -37.19
N HIS A 299 -3.06 17.59 -36.61
CA HIS A 299 -3.90 18.42 -35.75
C HIS A 299 -5.13 18.98 -36.50
N ILE A 300 -4.94 19.47 -37.73
CA ILE A 300 -6.03 19.99 -38.57
C ILE A 300 -6.97 18.85 -39.00
N ARG A 301 -6.44 17.66 -39.31
CA ARG A 301 -7.25 16.46 -39.59
C ARG A 301 -8.18 16.10 -38.43
N GLN A 302 -7.67 16.08 -37.20
CA GLN A 302 -8.48 15.77 -36.03
C GLN A 302 -9.56 16.84 -35.75
N LEU A 303 -9.25 18.12 -35.96
CA LEU A 303 -10.23 19.21 -35.80
C LEU A 303 -11.33 19.18 -36.87
N SER A 304 -11.02 18.70 -38.08
CA SER A 304 -11.99 18.60 -39.18
C SER A 304 -12.92 17.38 -39.11
N GLY A 305 -12.78 16.52 -38.08
CA GLY A 305 -13.63 15.34 -37.89
C GLY A 305 -13.45 14.24 -38.96
N LYS A 306 -12.38 14.30 -39.77
CA LYS A 306 -12.10 13.35 -40.86
C LYS A 306 -11.21 12.16 -40.44
N GLY A 307 -11.06 11.90 -39.14
CA GLY A 307 -10.36 10.72 -38.65
C GLY A 307 -11.33 9.56 -38.45
N GLU A 308 -11.02 8.41 -39.07
CA GLU A 308 -11.72 7.12 -38.94
C GLU A 308 -12.11 6.74 -37.49
#